data_AF-A0A7S0UPM3-F1
#
_entry.id   AF-A0A7S0UPM3-F1
#
_cell.length_a   1.000
_cell.length_b   1.000
_cell.length_c   1.000
_cell.angle_alpha   90.00
_cell.angle_beta   90.00
_cell.angle_gamma   90.00
#
_symmetry.space_group_name_H-M   'P 1'
#
loop_
_entity.id
_entity.type
_entity.pdbx_description
1 polymer ?
#
loop_
_entity_poly.entity_id
_entity_poly.type
_entity_poly.pdbx_seq_one_letter_code
_entity_poly.pdbx_strand_id
1 'polypeptide(L)'
;GLRPRLVQPATPQFLRQCVQAQRRLIDTAVRLLKPGGVLLYSTCTINPGENEGNVRYLIDKHGGCMRLVPTYPRLGLPGLVGSRGKGEREEKREEKREREKREREKEKEREKE
;
A
#
# COMPACT_ATOMS: atom_id res chain seq x y z
N GLY A 1 0.73 16.25 0.34
CA GLY A 1 0.43 16.64 -1.04
C GLY A 1 -0.32 17.95 -1.11
N LEU A 2 -1.40 18.11 -0.35
CA LEU A 2 -2.21 19.34 -0.31
C LEU A 2 -1.39 20.58 0.08
N ARG A 3 -1.64 21.69 -0.63
CA ARG A 3 -0.97 22.98 -0.41
C ARG A 3 -1.97 24.15 -0.64
N PRO A 4 -2.12 25.10 0.30
CA PRO A 4 -1.56 25.06 1.65
C PRO A 4 -2.34 24.11 2.55
N ARG A 5 -1.63 23.32 3.36
CA ARG A 5 -2.21 22.57 4.47
C ARG A 5 -1.26 22.61 5.66
N LEU A 6 -1.62 23.38 6.66
CA LEU A 6 -0.73 23.71 7.79
C LEU A 6 -0.67 22.59 8.83
N VAL A 7 -1.76 21.85 9.02
CA VAL A 7 -1.85 20.76 10.00
C VAL A 7 -2.43 19.53 9.34
N GLN A 8 -1.82 18.38 9.60
CA GLN A 8 -2.27 17.07 9.15
C GLN A 8 -2.53 16.18 10.38
N PRO A 9 -3.80 15.92 10.75
CA PRO A 9 -4.15 15.08 11.90
C PRO A 9 -4.10 13.56 11.61
N ALA A 10 -3.58 13.14 10.45
CA ALA A 10 -3.53 11.73 10.09
C ALA A 10 -2.60 10.94 11.02
N THR A 11 -3.11 9.83 11.56
CA THR A 11 -2.33 8.90 12.38
C THR A 11 -1.57 7.91 11.51
N PRO A 12 -0.46 7.33 12.00
CA PRO A 12 0.26 6.26 11.28
C PRO A 12 -0.65 5.07 10.92
N GLN A 13 -1.59 4.72 11.81
CA GLN A 13 -2.57 3.67 11.56
C GLN A 13 -3.48 4.00 10.37
N PHE A 14 -3.98 5.24 10.31
CA PHE A 14 -4.80 5.70 9.20
C PHE A 14 -4.03 5.64 7.87
N LEU A 15 -2.77 6.09 7.85
CA LEU A 15 -1.94 6.01 6.65
C LEU A 15 -1.77 4.57 6.16
N ARG A 16 -1.57 3.60 7.07
CA ARG A 16 -1.53 2.17 6.72
C ARG A 16 -2.85 1.66 6.15
N GLN A 17 -3.97 2.06 6.75
CA GLN A 17 -5.29 1.69 6.25
C GLN A 17 -5.54 2.21 4.82
N CYS A 18 -5.10 3.43 4.51
CA CYS A 18 -5.15 3.98 3.15
C CYS A 18 -4.39 3.12 2.15
N VAL A 19 -3.15 2.72 2.47
CA VAL A 19 -2.35 1.81 1.62
C VAL A 19 -3.11 0.52 1.34
N GLN A 20 -3.61 -0.13 2.39
CA GLN A 20 -4.31 -1.41 2.25
C GLN A 20 -5.63 -1.28 1.47
N ALA A 21 -6.36 -0.17 1.65
CA ALA A 21 -7.56 0.11 0.86
C ALA A 21 -7.23 0.29 -0.63
N GLN A 22 -6.17 1.04 -0.95
CA GLN A 22 -5.73 1.25 -2.32
C GLN A 22 -5.26 -0.05 -2.99
N ARG A 23 -4.61 -0.97 -2.26
CA ARG A 23 -4.25 -2.31 -2.78
C ARG A 23 -5.47 -3.12 -3.21
N ARG A 24 -6.57 -3.08 -2.45
CA ARG A 24 -7.84 -3.74 -2.82
C ARG A 24 -8.46 -3.14 -4.08
N LEU A 25 -8.37 -1.82 -4.24
CA LEU A 25 -8.82 -1.14 -5.46
C LEU A 25 -7.96 -1.53 -6.66
N ILE A 26 -6.63 -1.55 -6.50
CA ILE A 26 -5.69 -2.00 -7.53
C ILE A 26 -6.02 -3.44 -7.98
N ASP A 27 -6.18 -4.37 -7.05
CA ASP A 27 -6.52 -5.77 -7.36
C ASP A 27 -7.83 -5.89 -8.14
N THR A 28 -8.79 -5.03 -7.85
CA THR A 28 -10.08 -5.00 -8.55
C THR A 28 -9.92 -4.40 -9.94
N ALA A 29 -9.17 -3.29 -10.06
CA ALA A 29 -8.90 -2.65 -11.34
C ALA A 29 -8.15 -3.58 -12.30
N VAL A 30 -7.16 -4.33 -11.82
CA VAL A 30 -6.43 -5.32 -12.62
C VAL A 30 -7.36 -6.39 -13.19
N ARG A 31 -8.30 -6.91 -12.39
CA ARG A 31 -9.27 -7.93 -12.83
C ARG A 31 -10.28 -7.43 -13.86
N LEU A 32 -10.63 -6.14 -13.78
CA LEU A 32 -11.59 -5.52 -14.70
C LEU A 32 -10.94 -5.03 -15.99
N LEU A 33 -9.61 -4.97 -16.05
CA LEU A 33 -8.90 -4.48 -17.23
C LEU A 33 -8.92 -5.52 -18.34
N LYS A 34 -9.37 -5.12 -19.53
CA LYS A 34 -9.28 -5.96 -20.73
C LYS A 34 -7.81 -6.24 -21.10
N PRO A 35 -7.51 -7.38 -21.77
CA PRO A 35 -6.20 -7.61 -22.35
C PRO A 35 -5.75 -6.45 -23.26
N GLY A 36 -4.50 -6.00 -23.09
CA GLY A 36 -3.96 -4.83 -23.79
C GLY A 36 -4.46 -3.48 -23.28
N GLY A 37 -5.29 -3.44 -22.24
CA GLY A 37 -5.70 -2.21 -21.57
C GLY A 37 -4.56 -1.55 -20.79
N VAL A 38 -4.76 -0.28 -20.43
CA VAL A 38 -3.82 0.50 -19.62
C VAL A 38 -4.47 0.89 -18.30
N LEU A 39 -3.81 0.60 -17.19
CA LEU A 39 -4.21 1.03 -15.86
C LEU A 39 -3.39 2.26 -15.44
N LEU A 40 -4.06 3.39 -15.23
CA LEU A 40 -3.46 4.58 -14.63
C LEU A 40 -3.78 4.61 -13.13
N TYR A 41 -2.74 4.58 -12.31
CA TYR A 41 -2.84 4.76 -10.87
C TYR A 41 -2.21 6.10 -10.48
N SER A 42 -2.97 6.94 -9.78
CA SER A 42 -2.55 8.29 -9.39
C SER A 42 -3.07 8.64 -8.01
N THR A 43 -2.27 9.36 -7.24
CA THR A 43 -2.65 9.87 -5.92
C THR A 43 -2.27 11.34 -5.79
N CYS A 44 -2.80 12.02 -4.78
CA CYS A 44 -2.39 13.38 -4.39
C CYS A 44 -1.64 13.39 -3.04
N THR A 45 -1.07 12.25 -2.66
CA THR A 45 -0.30 12.08 -1.42
C THR A 45 1.20 12.07 -1.71
N ILE A 46 2.00 12.34 -0.67
CA ILE A 46 3.47 12.22 -0.70
C ILE A 46 3.96 10.98 0.05
N ASN A 47 3.03 10.18 0.59
CA ASN A 47 3.35 8.97 1.34
C ASN A 47 3.91 7.89 0.40
N PRO A 48 5.16 7.45 0.58
CA PRO A 48 5.77 6.44 -0.30
C PRO A 48 5.02 5.10 -0.28
N GLY A 49 4.36 4.76 0.84
CA GLY A 49 3.56 3.52 0.94
C GLY A 49 2.37 3.51 -0.01
N GLU A 50 1.74 4.67 -0.21
CA GLU A 50 0.64 4.84 -1.17
C GLU A 50 1.15 4.96 -2.61
N ASN A 51 2.40 5.37 -2.83
CA ASN A 51 2.98 5.59 -4.15
C ASN A 51 3.86 4.41 -4.58
N GLU A 52 5.18 4.51 -4.45
CA GLU A 52 6.13 3.50 -4.89
C GLU A 52 5.89 2.13 -4.24
N GLY A 53 5.42 2.10 -2.99
CA GLY A 53 5.05 0.88 -2.28
C GLY A 53 3.87 0.14 -2.92
N ASN A 54 2.85 0.85 -3.39
CA ASN A 54 1.72 0.25 -4.10
C ASN A 54 2.09 -0.15 -5.53
N VAL A 55 2.95 0.64 -6.20
CA VAL A 55 3.51 0.25 -7.51
C VAL A 55 4.31 -1.05 -7.38
N ARG A 56 5.15 -1.16 -6.34
CA ARG A 56 5.91 -2.37 -6.05
C ARG A 56 5.00 -3.56 -5.79
N TYR A 57 4.00 -3.39 -4.92
CA TYR A 57 2.98 -4.41 -4.65
C TYR A 57 2.29 -4.91 -5.93
N LEU A 58 1.88 -3.98 -6.81
CA LEU A 58 1.21 -4.29 -8.07
C LEU A 58 2.11 -5.15 -8.95
N ILE A 59 3.38 -4.77 -9.14
CA ILE A 59 4.31 -5.51 -9.99
C ILE A 59 4.71 -6.85 -9.38
N ASP A 60 4.92 -6.92 -8.06
CA ASP A 60 5.25 -8.18 -7.39
C ASP A 60 4.10 -9.20 -7.45
N LYS A 61 2.85 -8.73 -7.33
CA LYS A 61 1.66 -9.59 -7.34
C LYS A 61 1.13 -9.91 -8.73
N HIS A 62 1.13 -8.93 -9.63
CA HIS A 62 0.50 -9.01 -10.96
C HIS A 62 1.51 -8.93 -12.12
N GLY A 63 2.81 -9.07 -11.85
CA GLY A 63 3.87 -8.96 -12.86
C GLY A 63 3.80 -9.97 -14.01
N GLY A 64 2.97 -11.01 -13.89
CA GLY A 64 2.68 -11.94 -14.99
C GLY A 64 1.77 -11.35 -16.08
N CYS A 65 0.95 -10.35 -15.76
CA CYS A 65 0.02 -9.71 -16.71
C CYS A 65 0.13 -8.18 -16.77
N MET A 66 0.87 -7.56 -15.84
CA MET A 66 1.09 -6.12 -15.76
C MET A 66 2.57 -5.78 -15.91
N ARG A 67 2.85 -4.66 -16.57
CA ARG A 67 4.20 -4.11 -16.73
C ARG A 67 4.14 -2.58 -16.69
N LEU A 68 5.16 -1.95 -16.09
CA LEU A 68 5.29 -0.50 -16.12
C LEU A 68 5.57 0.02 -17.53
N VAL A 69 4.91 1.12 -17.87
CA VAL A 69 5.09 1.83 -19.14
C VAL A 69 5.52 3.27 -18.88
N PRO A 70 6.35 3.86 -19.76
CA PRO A 70 6.72 5.27 -19.63
C PRO A 70 5.50 6.17 -19.83
N THR A 71 5.41 7.25 -19.03
CA THR A 71 4.40 8.29 -19.18
C THR A 71 4.93 9.44 -20.03
N TYR A 72 4.05 10.09 -20.80
CA TYR A 72 4.38 11.28 -21.60
C TYR A 72 3.20 12.27 -21.58
N PRO A 73 3.45 13.60 -21.46
CA PRO A 73 4.74 14.23 -21.24
C PRO A 73 5.28 13.98 -19.81
N ARG A 74 6.61 13.93 -19.66
CA ARG A 74 7.25 13.82 -18.34
C ARG A 74 7.42 15.20 -17.72
N LEU A 75 6.49 15.57 -16.83
CA LEU A 75 6.53 16.85 -16.12
C LEU A 75 7.14 16.74 -14.72
N GLY A 76 7.04 15.56 -14.08
CA GLY A 76 7.52 15.33 -12.71
C GLY A 76 8.93 14.75 -12.64
N LEU A 77 9.50 14.79 -11.43
CA LEU A 77 10.75 14.09 -11.11
C LEU A 77 10.55 12.57 -11.08
N PRO A 78 11.64 11.77 -11.18
CA PRO A 78 11.58 10.33 -10.99
C PRO A 78 11.01 9.93 -9.62
N GLY A 79 10.43 8.73 -9.55
CA GLY A 79 9.97 8.14 -8.30
C GLY A 79 11.11 7.86 -7.32
N LEU A 80 10.78 7.73 -6.04
CA LEU A 80 11.75 7.49 -4.98
C LEU A 80 12.45 6.13 -5.17
N VAL A 81 13.78 6.15 -5.20
CA VAL A 81 14.60 4.95 -5.31
C VAL A 81 15.06 4.52 -3.93
N GLY A 82 14.67 3.32 -3.52
CA GLY A 82 15.22 2.67 -2.35
C GLY A 82 14.60 3.08 -1.02
N SER A 83 13.93 2.13 -0.39
CA SER A 83 14.22 1.75 0.98
C SER A 83 13.99 0.25 1.03
N ARG A 84 15.05 -0.55 1.06
CA ARG A 84 14.97 -2.02 1.14
C ARG A 84 14.07 -2.41 2.31
N GLY A 85 12.80 -2.74 2.07
CA GLY A 85 11.90 -3.59 2.86
C GLY A 85 11.93 -3.50 4.39
N LYS A 86 12.49 -2.46 5.01
CA LYS A 86 12.57 -2.33 6.47
C LYS A 86 11.17 -2.11 7.01
N GLY A 87 10.44 -1.15 6.41
CA GLY A 87 9.02 -0.93 6.68
C GLY A 87 8.20 -2.21 6.52
N GLU A 88 8.30 -2.91 5.38
CA GLU A 88 7.48 -4.11 5.12
C GLU A 88 7.84 -5.33 6.00
N ARG A 89 9.12 -5.52 6.35
CA ARG A 89 9.55 -6.61 7.25
C ARG A 89 9.19 -6.33 8.70
N GLU A 90 9.26 -5.07 9.12
CA GLU A 90 8.84 -4.61 10.44
C GLU A 90 7.30 -4.63 10.54
N GLU A 91 6.60 -4.26 9.47
CA GLU A 91 5.13 -4.34 9.30
C GLU A 91 4.61 -5.78 9.39
N LYS A 92 5.21 -6.73 8.66
CA LYS A 92 4.86 -8.15 8.80
C LYS A 92 5.15 -8.69 10.21
N ARG A 93 6.14 -8.15 10.90
CA ARG A 93 6.46 -8.51 12.29
C ARG A 93 5.46 -7.90 13.27
N GLU A 94 5.03 -6.66 13.09
CA GLU A 94 4.00 -6.01 13.91
C GLU A 94 2.62 -6.65 13.70
N GLU A 95 2.19 -6.90 12.47
CA GLU A 95 0.92 -7.58 12.19
C GLU A 95 0.88 -8.99 12.79
N LYS A 96 2.00 -9.73 12.70
CA LYS A 96 2.14 -11.03 13.36
C LYS A 96 2.02 -10.91 14.88
N ARG A 97 2.67 -9.92 15.50
CA ARG A 97 2.59 -9.66 16.95
C ARG A 97 1.18 -9.29 17.41
N GLU A 98 0.48 -8.42 16.67
CA GLU A 98 -0.90 -8.06 17.00
C GLU A 98 -1.86 -9.24 16.87
N ARG A 99 -1.69 -10.06 15.83
CA ARG A 99 -2.49 -11.27 15.64
C ARG A 99 -2.28 -12.27 16.77
N GLU A 100 -1.02 -12.55 17.12
CA GLU A 100 -0.67 -13.43 18.23
C GLU A 100 -1.22 -12.91 19.57
N LYS A 101 -1.21 -11.59 19.80
CA LYS A 101 -1.76 -11.00 21.02
C LYS A 101 -3.28 -11.21 21.11
N ARG A 102 -4.01 -11.00 20.01
CA ARG A 102 -5.47 -11.22 19.94
C ARG A 102 -5.84 -12.69 20.11
N GLU A 103 -5.04 -13.61 19.57
CA GLU A 103 -5.25 -15.06 19.74
C GLU A 103 -5.06 -15.46 21.21
N ARG A 104 -4.02 -14.95 21.90
CA ARG A 104 -3.78 -15.19 23.33
C ARG A 104 -4.84 -14.59 24.25
N GLU A 105 -5.39 -13.42 23.92
CA GLU A 105 -6.49 -12.81 24.70
C GLU A 105 -7.76 -13.66 24.60
N LYS A 106 -8.10 -14.16 23.40
CA LYS A 106 -9.24 -15.07 23.20
C LYS A 106 -9.10 -16.41 23.91
N GLU A 107 -7.88 -16.95 24.00
CA GLU A 107 -7.60 -18.20 24.71
C GLU A 107 -7.80 -18.03 26.23
N LYS A 108 -7.32 -16.91 26.80
CA LYS A 108 -7.51 -16.58 28.23
C LYS A 108 -8.95 -16.29 28.61
N GLU A 109 -9.78 -15.81 27.69
CA GLU A 109 -11.22 -15.65 27.93
C GLU A 109 -11.93 -17.01 27.95
N ARG A 110 -11.52 -17.96 27.10
CA ARG A 110 -12.08 -19.33 27.06
C ARG A 110 -11.71 -20.20 28.26
N GLU A 111 -10.56 -19.97 28.89
CA GLU A 111 -10.15 -20.69 30.10
C GLU A 111 -10.79 -20.14 31.39
N LYS A 112 -11.46 -18.98 31.31
CA LYS A 112 -12.16 -18.34 32.43
C LYS A 112 -13.66 -18.63 32.47
N GLU A 113 -14.17 -19.34 31.45
CA GLU A 113 -15.55 -19.79 31.30
C GLU A 113 -15.62 -21.30 31.61
#